data_AF-A0A8T6H8E3-F1
#
_entry.id   AF-A0A8T6H8E3-F1
#
_cell.length_a   1.000
_cell.length_b   1.000
_cell.length_c   1.000
_cell.angle_alpha   90.00
_cell.angle_beta   90.00
_cell.angle_gamma   90.00
#
_symmetry.space_group_name_H-M   'P 1'
#
loop_
_entity.id
_entity.type
_entity.pdbx_description
1 polymer ?
#
loop_
_entity_poly.entity_id
_entity_poly.type
_entity_poly.pdbx_seq_one_letter_code
_entity_poly.pdbx_strand_id
1 'polypeptide(L)'
;MNEKLVPIDLRRLKILEWEEEFRNSSLPEHPSAERLLDILCSRGTCSDLSAFKERYSAVSAMDQDLGVLIREPGISANLVEPLRESKMNFLLGNFVSSIALCGVVAEMLAILIYNMNIHDKNKRNQFDSWSQHKRIRELKEEGFIEDRIAIDLNEIREIRKSSLHRWNRAKEDTTDQALQAYAAAARLVRKVAIQEFKDGKCLLNSDLIKYLEDENRLTAK
;
A
#
# COMPACT_ATOMS: atom_id res chain seq x y z
N MET A 1 -27.67 -16.67 -35.26
CA MET A 1 -26.61 -16.07 -34.42
C MET A 1 -25.28 -16.61 -34.91
N ASN A 2 -24.35 -15.75 -35.32
CA ASN A 2 -23.01 -16.19 -35.68
C ASN A 2 -22.19 -16.36 -34.39
N GLU A 3 -22.03 -17.60 -33.94
CA GLU A 3 -21.09 -17.93 -32.88
C GLU A 3 -19.67 -17.69 -33.39
N LYS A 4 -18.93 -16.81 -32.71
CA LYS A 4 -17.55 -16.49 -33.03
C LYS A 4 -16.66 -17.14 -31.99
N LEU A 5 -16.00 -18.24 -32.36
CA LEU A 5 -15.02 -18.90 -31.49
C LEU A 5 -13.78 -17.99 -31.38
N VAL A 6 -13.45 -17.59 -30.16
CA VAL A 6 -12.23 -16.85 -29.85
C VAL A 6 -11.19 -17.86 -29.36
N PRO A 7 -9.98 -17.91 -29.94
CA PRO A 7 -8.92 -18.75 -29.40
C PRO A 7 -8.54 -18.22 -28.01
N ILE A 8 -8.70 -19.06 -26.99
CA ILE A 8 -8.30 -18.76 -25.62
C ILE A 8 -7.00 -19.52 -25.35
N ASP A 9 -5.92 -18.80 -25.05
CA ASP A 9 -4.69 -19.39 -24.53
C ASP A 9 -4.85 -19.63 -23.02
N LEU A 10 -5.46 -20.77 -22.67
CA LEU A 10 -5.63 -21.21 -21.28
C LEU A 10 -4.29 -21.75 -20.75
N ARG A 11 -3.34 -20.86 -20.41
CA ARG A 11 -2.14 -21.27 -19.66
C ARG A 11 -2.46 -21.39 -18.18
N ARG A 12 -2.05 -22.49 -17.56
CA ARG A 12 -2.16 -22.67 -16.10
C ARG A 12 -1.40 -21.55 -15.38
N LEU A 13 -1.81 -21.25 -14.16
CA LEU A 13 -1.08 -20.32 -13.32
C LEU A 13 0.29 -20.94 -12.98
N LYS A 14 1.38 -20.18 -13.10
CA LYS A 14 2.75 -20.68 -12.83
C LYS A 14 2.87 -21.36 -11.46
N ILE A 15 2.13 -20.86 -10.46
CA ILE A 15 2.10 -21.44 -9.12
C ILE A 15 1.52 -22.86 -9.10
N LEU A 16 0.51 -23.15 -9.92
CA LEU A 16 -0.10 -24.48 -10.02
C LEU A 16 0.81 -25.47 -10.75
N GLU A 17 1.50 -24.99 -11.80
CA GLU A 17 2.52 -25.80 -12.51
C GLU A 17 3.64 -26.19 -11.55
N TRP A 18 4.14 -25.24 -10.76
CA TRP A 18 5.16 -25.50 -9.74
C TRP A 18 4.68 -26.42 -8.61
N GLU A 19 3.46 -26.22 -8.09
CA GLU A 19 2.91 -27.10 -7.05
C GLU A 19 2.74 -28.54 -7.51
N GLU A 20 2.46 -28.77 -8.80
CA GLU A 20 2.42 -30.11 -9.39
C GLU A 20 3.81 -30.69 -9.59
N GLU A 21 4.78 -29.91 -10.10
CA GLU A 21 6.20 -30.30 -10.19
C GLU A 21 6.72 -30.73 -8.81
N PHE A 22 6.43 -29.94 -7.77
CA PHE A 22 6.84 -30.21 -6.40
C PHE A 22 6.20 -31.50 -5.85
N ARG A 23 4.87 -31.65 -6.02
CA ARG A 23 4.12 -32.85 -5.58
C ARG A 23 4.60 -34.14 -6.25
N ASN A 24 5.07 -34.04 -7.49
CA ASN A 24 5.51 -35.20 -8.28
C ASN A 24 7.01 -35.50 -8.14
N SER A 25 7.79 -34.62 -7.47
CA SER A 25 9.21 -34.84 -7.22
C SER A 25 9.43 -35.74 -5.99
N SER A 26 10.22 -36.81 -6.15
CA SER A 26 10.50 -37.80 -5.09
C SER A 26 11.48 -37.31 -4.02
N LEU A 27 12.17 -36.19 -4.28
CA LEU A 27 12.98 -35.42 -3.33
C LEU A 27 12.94 -33.97 -3.83
N PRO A 28 12.27 -33.02 -3.16
CA PRO A 28 12.29 -31.65 -3.64
C PRO A 28 13.64 -31.03 -3.26
N GLU A 29 14.55 -30.90 -4.23
CA GLU A 29 15.60 -29.90 -4.10
C GLU A 29 14.93 -28.56 -3.78
N HIS A 30 15.43 -27.86 -2.75
CA HIS A 30 14.93 -26.53 -2.45
C HIS A 30 15.09 -25.64 -3.69
N PRO A 31 14.05 -24.94 -4.14
CA PRO A 31 14.13 -24.13 -5.34
C PRO A 31 15.19 -23.05 -5.17
N SER A 32 15.97 -22.78 -6.22
CA SER A 32 16.93 -21.68 -6.21
C SER A 32 16.21 -20.32 -6.03
N ALA A 33 16.95 -19.31 -5.56
CA ALA A 33 16.41 -17.97 -5.39
C ALA A 33 15.86 -17.39 -6.71
N GLU A 34 16.54 -17.66 -7.83
CA GLU A 34 16.13 -17.25 -9.17
C GLU A 34 14.81 -17.92 -9.59
N ARG A 35 14.66 -19.21 -9.29
CA ARG A 35 13.41 -19.94 -9.58
C ARG A 35 12.26 -19.42 -8.73
N LEU A 36 12.51 -19.12 -7.45
CA LEU A 36 11.51 -18.50 -6.58
C LEU A 36 11.11 -17.11 -7.09
N LEU A 37 12.06 -16.28 -7.52
CA LEU A 37 11.74 -14.97 -8.09
C LEU A 37 10.92 -15.07 -9.38
N ASP A 38 11.19 -16.05 -10.25
CA ASP A 38 10.39 -16.28 -11.46
C ASP A 38 8.94 -16.71 -11.19
N ILE A 39 8.73 -17.41 -10.06
CA ILE A 39 7.40 -17.81 -9.58
C ILE A 39 6.67 -16.64 -8.94
N LEU A 40 7.36 -15.84 -8.11
CA LEU A 40 6.77 -14.77 -7.31
C LEU A 40 6.52 -13.48 -8.11
N CYS A 41 7.35 -13.19 -9.13
CA CYS A 41 7.18 -11.98 -9.93
C CYS A 41 5.96 -12.07 -10.86
N SER A 42 5.29 -10.93 -11.04
CA SER A 42 4.15 -10.79 -11.93
C SER A 42 4.53 -11.09 -13.37
N ARG A 43 3.60 -11.69 -14.12
CA ARG A 43 3.79 -11.96 -15.55
C ARG A 43 4.08 -10.66 -16.31
N GLY A 44 5.12 -10.70 -17.16
CA GLY A 44 5.55 -9.54 -17.94
C GLY A 44 6.52 -8.62 -17.19
N THR A 45 6.85 -8.91 -15.93
CA THR A 45 7.93 -8.24 -15.19
C THR A 45 9.20 -9.07 -15.24
N CYS A 46 10.35 -8.42 -15.40
CA CYS A 46 11.64 -9.10 -15.35
C CYS A 46 11.91 -9.63 -13.93
N SER A 47 12.10 -10.96 -13.82
CA SER A 47 12.25 -11.70 -12.57
C SER A 47 13.71 -11.94 -12.16
N ASP A 48 14.68 -11.43 -12.94
CA ASP A 48 16.08 -11.54 -12.58
C ASP A 48 16.44 -10.64 -11.38
N LEU A 49 17.55 -11.00 -10.72
CA LEU A 49 18.00 -10.33 -9.50
C LEU A 49 18.42 -8.86 -9.74
N SER A 50 18.91 -8.50 -10.93
CA SER A 50 19.26 -7.12 -11.27
C SER A 50 18.00 -6.26 -11.33
N ALA A 51 16.99 -6.70 -12.08
CA ALA A 51 15.72 -5.99 -12.18
C ALA A 51 15.00 -5.87 -10.83
N PHE A 52 15.09 -6.89 -9.97
CA PHE A 52 14.58 -6.81 -8.60
C PHE A 52 15.30 -5.74 -7.77
N LYS A 53 16.65 -5.69 -7.84
CA LYS A 53 17.48 -4.68 -7.15
C LYS A 53 17.22 -3.26 -7.66
N GLU A 54 16.98 -3.10 -8.96
CA GLU A 54 16.60 -1.81 -9.55
C GLU A 54 15.27 -1.32 -8.99
N ARG A 55 14.24 -2.18 -8.97
CA ARG A 55 12.94 -1.84 -8.35
C ARG A 55 13.10 -1.51 -6.87
N TYR A 56 13.91 -2.29 -6.14
CA TYR A 56 14.21 -2.03 -4.73
C TYR A 56 14.84 -0.65 -4.51
N SER A 57 15.81 -0.29 -5.34
CA SER A 57 16.50 0.99 -5.25
C SER A 57 15.54 2.15 -5.57
N ALA A 58 14.71 2.00 -6.61
CA ALA A 58 13.73 3.00 -7.02
C ALA A 58 12.70 3.28 -5.92
N VAL A 59 12.09 2.23 -5.35
CA VAL A 59 11.07 2.39 -4.29
C VAL A 59 11.69 2.83 -2.97
N SER A 60 12.90 2.35 -2.65
CA SER A 60 13.56 2.72 -1.38
C SER A 60 14.11 4.14 -1.36
N ALA A 61 14.33 4.75 -2.53
CA ALA A 61 14.63 6.17 -2.63
C ALA A 61 13.45 7.04 -2.19
N MET A 62 12.22 6.50 -2.16
CA MET A 62 11.00 7.24 -1.82
C MET A 62 10.64 7.18 -0.34
N ASP A 63 11.22 6.26 0.43
CA ASP A 63 10.85 5.98 1.83
C ASP A 63 12.04 5.92 2.79
N GLN A 64 13.14 6.63 2.48
CA GLN A 64 14.42 6.57 3.21
C GLN A 64 14.32 6.71 4.75
N ASP A 65 13.21 7.25 5.25
CA ASP A 65 12.95 7.44 6.68
C ASP A 65 11.89 6.48 7.28
N LEU A 66 11.19 5.64 6.51
CA LEU A 66 10.17 4.70 7.08
C LEU A 66 10.84 3.44 7.66
N GLY A 67 11.73 3.63 8.64
CA GLY A 67 12.54 2.58 9.24
C GLY A 67 11.98 1.94 10.52
N VAL A 68 10.74 2.26 10.96
CA VAL A 68 10.26 1.84 12.28
C VAL A 68 8.90 1.16 12.25
N LEU A 69 8.86 0.04 12.97
CA LEU A 69 7.65 -0.66 13.38
C LEU A 69 6.97 0.14 14.50
N ILE A 70 5.92 0.89 14.19
CA ILE A 70 5.04 1.45 15.22
C ILE A 70 4.33 0.27 15.87
N ARG A 71 4.65 -0.03 17.14
CA ARG A 71 4.14 -1.21 17.86
C ARG A 71 2.69 -1.09 18.34
N GLU A 72 2.03 0.03 18.07
CA GLU A 72 0.59 0.15 18.34
C GLU A 72 -0.19 -0.72 17.33
N PRO A 73 -0.98 -1.72 17.78
CA PRO A 73 -1.55 -2.71 16.89
C PRO A 73 -2.42 -2.14 15.75
N GLY A 74 -3.20 -1.09 16.01
CA GLY A 74 -4.05 -0.51 14.98
C GLY A 74 -3.28 0.27 13.92
N ILE A 75 -2.28 1.06 14.31
CA ILE A 75 -1.39 1.76 13.37
C ILE A 75 -0.57 0.73 12.58
N SER A 76 -0.04 -0.29 13.24
CA SER A 76 0.71 -1.36 12.58
C SER A 76 -0.15 -2.05 11.52
N ALA A 77 -1.34 -2.52 11.89
CA ALA A 77 -2.20 -3.30 11.01
C ALA A 77 -2.83 -2.47 9.88
N ASN A 78 -3.14 -1.19 10.11
CA ASN A 78 -3.86 -0.37 9.12
C ASN A 78 -2.95 0.53 8.28
N LEU A 79 -1.74 0.85 8.75
CA LEU A 79 -0.82 1.78 8.08
C LEU A 79 0.51 1.14 7.71
N VAL A 80 1.21 0.54 8.68
CA VAL A 80 2.60 0.07 8.48
C VAL A 80 2.65 -1.19 7.63
N GLU A 81 1.89 -2.23 8.00
CA GLU A 81 1.90 -3.50 7.28
C GLU A 81 1.35 -3.35 5.85
N PRO A 82 0.22 -2.66 5.58
CA PRO A 82 -0.24 -2.47 4.21
C PRO A 82 0.75 -1.67 3.35
N LEU A 83 1.46 -0.70 3.93
CA LEU A 83 2.50 0.05 3.21
C LEU A 83 3.72 -0.84 2.92
N ARG A 84 4.15 -1.65 3.88
CA ARG A 84 5.20 -2.66 3.68
C ARG A 84 4.81 -3.66 2.58
N GLU A 85 3.59 -4.18 2.63
CA GLU A 85 3.05 -5.07 1.62
C GLU A 85 2.97 -4.40 0.24
N SER A 86 2.64 -3.10 0.20
CA SER A 86 2.66 -2.33 -1.05
C SER A 86 4.07 -2.29 -1.66
N LYS A 87 5.10 -2.03 -0.85
CA LYS A 87 6.50 -2.09 -1.29
C LYS A 87 6.83 -3.47 -1.82
N MET A 88 6.48 -4.54 -1.10
CA MET A 88 6.72 -5.91 -1.56
C MET A 88 6.03 -6.22 -2.89
N ASN A 89 4.78 -5.79 -3.06
CA ASN A 89 4.05 -5.95 -4.32
C ASN A 89 4.72 -5.19 -5.46
N PHE A 90 5.24 -3.99 -5.22
CA PHE A 90 6.03 -3.25 -6.20
C PHE A 90 7.29 -4.01 -6.63
N LEU A 91 8.05 -4.56 -5.67
CA LEU A 91 9.27 -5.35 -5.95
C LEU A 91 8.97 -6.58 -6.82
N LEU A 92 7.83 -7.22 -6.59
CA LEU A 92 7.37 -8.38 -7.34
C LEU A 92 6.68 -8.01 -8.67
N GLY A 93 6.62 -6.74 -9.06
CA GLY A 93 5.96 -6.31 -10.29
C GLY A 93 4.42 -6.34 -10.23
N ASN A 94 3.85 -6.56 -9.04
CA ASN A 94 2.41 -6.50 -8.79
C ASN A 94 1.97 -5.04 -8.56
N PHE A 95 2.23 -4.18 -9.54
CA PHE A 95 2.03 -2.73 -9.43
C PHE A 95 0.59 -2.32 -9.10
N VAL A 96 -0.40 -3.02 -9.66
CA VAL A 96 -1.82 -2.78 -9.36
C VAL A 96 -2.14 -3.05 -7.89
N SER A 97 -1.60 -4.14 -7.33
CA SER A 97 -1.76 -4.49 -5.92
C SER A 97 -1.07 -3.47 -5.01
N SER A 98 0.12 -3.00 -5.40
CA SER A 98 0.81 -1.91 -4.70
C SER A 98 -0.04 -0.63 -4.66
N ILE A 99 -0.61 -0.20 -5.80
CA ILE A 99 -1.52 0.95 -5.86
C ILE A 99 -2.76 0.76 -4.98
N ALA A 100 -3.36 -0.43 -4.99
CA ALA A 100 -4.53 -0.73 -4.18
C ALA A 100 -4.23 -0.61 -2.67
N LEU A 101 -3.10 -1.15 -2.22
CA LEU A 101 -2.65 -1.06 -0.82
C LEU A 101 -2.31 0.38 -0.41
N CYS A 102 -1.68 1.17 -1.27
CA CYS A 102 -1.50 2.61 -1.03
C CYS A 102 -2.85 3.33 -0.87
N GLY A 103 -3.86 2.93 -1.64
CA GLY A 103 -5.24 3.41 -1.48
C GLY A 103 -5.85 3.07 -0.12
N VAL A 104 -5.63 1.86 0.38
CA VAL A 104 -6.06 1.45 1.74
C VAL A 104 -5.40 2.31 2.80
N VAL A 105 -4.07 2.49 2.73
CA VAL A 105 -3.31 3.34 3.65
C VAL A 105 -3.87 4.77 3.66
N ALA A 106 -4.13 5.36 2.49
CA ALA A 106 -4.70 6.70 2.37
C ALA A 106 -6.09 6.83 3.02
N GLU A 107 -6.94 5.81 2.87
CA GLU A 107 -8.26 5.79 3.52
C GLU A 107 -8.15 5.67 5.04
N MET A 108 -7.27 4.79 5.53
CA MET A 108 -7.05 4.60 6.96
C MET A 108 -6.45 5.83 7.62
N LEU A 109 -5.57 6.55 6.93
CA LEU A 109 -5.04 7.84 7.39
C LEU A 109 -6.13 8.91 7.48
N ALA A 110 -7.01 9.01 6.49
CA ALA A 110 -8.12 9.97 6.54
C ALA A 110 -9.04 9.72 7.75
N ILE A 111 -9.33 8.45 8.04
CA ILE A 111 -10.11 8.03 9.22
C ILE A 111 -9.37 8.37 10.51
N LEU A 112 -8.07 8.06 10.58
CA LEU A 112 -7.25 8.38 11.75
C LEU A 112 -7.26 9.88 12.03
N ILE A 113 -7.02 10.72 11.02
CA ILE A 113 -7.03 12.19 11.17
C ILE A 113 -8.38 12.67 11.69
N TYR A 114 -9.48 12.17 11.15
CA TYR A 114 -10.81 12.55 11.63
C TYR A 114 -11.01 12.14 13.10
N ASN A 115 -10.61 10.92 13.46
CA ASN A 115 -10.75 10.40 14.82
C ASN A 115 -9.90 11.15 15.85
N MET A 116 -8.72 11.66 15.46
CA MET A 116 -7.88 12.53 16.29
C MET A 116 -8.56 13.86 16.63
N ASN A 117 -9.48 14.35 15.79
CA ASN A 117 -10.10 15.67 15.94
C ASN A 117 -11.55 15.64 16.43
N ILE A 118 -12.26 14.51 16.24
CA ILE A 118 -13.68 14.36 16.59
C ILE A 118 -13.82 13.24 17.61
N HIS A 119 -14.39 13.51 18.80
CA HIS A 119 -14.63 12.49 19.84
C HIS A 119 -16.02 11.83 19.76
N ASP A 120 -16.96 12.42 19.01
CA ASP A 120 -18.31 11.89 18.86
C ASP A 120 -18.30 10.61 18.00
N LYS A 121 -18.61 9.48 18.63
CA LYS A 121 -18.63 8.16 17.98
C LYS A 121 -19.61 8.07 16.82
N ASN A 122 -20.77 8.75 16.89
CA ASN A 122 -21.75 8.72 15.80
C ASN A 122 -21.22 9.46 14.57
N LYS A 123 -20.54 10.59 14.77
CA LYS A 123 -19.87 11.32 13.68
C LYS A 123 -18.73 10.52 13.06
N ARG A 124 -17.90 9.85 13.87
CA ARG A 124 -16.85 8.95 13.39
C ARG A 124 -17.41 7.82 12.52
N ASN A 125 -18.43 7.11 13.00
CA ASN A 125 -19.08 6.04 12.24
C ASN A 125 -19.71 6.55 10.93
N GLN A 126 -20.26 7.77 10.95
CA GLN A 126 -20.80 8.40 9.76
C GLN A 126 -19.68 8.72 8.75
N PHE A 127 -18.56 9.27 9.20
CA PHE A 127 -17.39 9.58 8.36
C PHE A 127 -16.80 8.32 7.71
N ASP A 128 -16.75 7.20 8.44
CA ASP A 128 -16.28 5.91 7.93
C ASP A 128 -17.15 5.37 6.79
N SER A 129 -18.43 5.75 6.71
CA SER A 129 -19.32 5.35 5.61
C SER A 129 -19.11 6.17 4.32
N TRP A 130 -18.37 7.27 4.38
CA TRP A 130 -18.25 8.19 3.25
C TRP A 130 -17.27 7.71 2.19
N SER A 131 -17.47 8.17 0.95
CA SER A 131 -16.49 7.97 -0.11
C SER A 131 -15.19 8.71 0.19
N GLN A 132 -14.07 8.20 -0.32
CA GLN A 132 -12.75 8.82 -0.14
C GLN A 132 -12.75 10.30 -0.56
N HIS A 133 -13.43 10.65 -1.66
CA HIS A 133 -13.54 12.04 -2.10
C HIS A 133 -14.22 12.94 -1.07
N LYS A 134 -15.32 12.46 -0.46
CA LYS A 134 -16.05 13.21 0.55
C LYS A 134 -15.24 13.33 1.84
N ARG A 135 -14.55 12.28 2.26
CA ARG A 135 -13.64 12.32 3.42
C ARG A 135 -12.56 13.38 3.26
N ILE A 136 -11.87 13.42 2.12
CA ILE A 136 -10.80 14.41 1.87
C ILE A 136 -11.35 15.84 1.91
N ARG A 137 -12.53 16.05 1.31
CA ARG A 137 -13.18 17.38 1.30
C ARG A 137 -13.52 17.85 2.71
N GLU A 138 -14.17 17.00 3.50
CA GLU A 138 -14.54 17.33 4.88
C GLU A 138 -13.30 17.67 5.72
N LEU A 139 -12.27 16.82 5.68
CA LEU A 139 -11.02 17.06 6.42
C LEU A 139 -10.40 18.42 6.07
N LYS A 140 -10.54 18.84 4.81
CA LYS A 140 -10.03 20.12 4.31
C LYS A 140 -10.89 21.29 4.75
N GLU A 141 -12.21 21.17 4.67
CA GLU A 141 -13.18 22.19 5.06
C GLU A 141 -13.16 22.47 6.58
N GLU A 142 -13.03 21.41 7.38
CA GLU A 142 -12.89 21.49 8.84
C GLU A 142 -11.49 21.94 9.30
N GLY A 143 -10.54 22.08 8.37
CA GLY A 143 -9.17 22.52 8.66
C GLY A 143 -8.29 21.47 9.35
N PHE A 144 -8.70 20.20 9.39
CA PHE A 144 -7.92 19.10 9.97
C PHE A 144 -6.71 18.71 9.11
N ILE A 145 -6.70 19.08 7.83
CA ILE A 145 -5.57 18.88 6.93
C ILE A 145 -5.20 20.14 6.14
N GLU A 146 -3.90 20.34 5.95
CA GLU A 146 -3.36 21.35 5.04
C GLU A 146 -3.46 20.92 3.56
N ASP A 147 -3.21 21.86 2.62
CA ASP A 147 -3.30 21.59 1.18
C ASP A 147 -2.42 20.44 0.72
N ARG A 148 -1.20 20.31 1.25
CA ARG A 148 -0.28 19.26 0.79
C ARG A 148 -0.78 17.86 1.13
N ILE A 149 -1.39 17.67 2.30
CA ILE A 149 -2.01 16.39 2.68
C ILE A 149 -3.19 16.09 1.77
N ALA A 150 -4.03 17.08 1.47
CA ALA A 150 -5.15 16.91 0.55
C ALA A 150 -4.68 16.58 -0.88
N ILE A 151 -3.56 17.16 -1.34
CA ILE A 151 -2.93 16.85 -2.63
C ILE A 151 -2.49 15.38 -2.65
N ASP A 152 -1.71 14.92 -1.68
CA ASP A 152 -1.22 13.53 -1.63
C ASP A 152 -2.38 12.52 -1.55
N LEU A 153 -3.43 12.81 -0.75
CA LEU A 153 -4.62 11.94 -0.68
C LEU A 153 -5.38 11.87 -2.02
N ASN A 154 -5.49 13.00 -2.74
CA ASN A 154 -6.14 13.03 -4.04
C ASN A 154 -5.28 12.38 -5.14
N GLU A 155 -3.95 12.51 -5.07
CA GLU A 155 -3.00 11.87 -5.99
C GLU A 155 -3.20 10.34 -5.96
N ILE A 156 -3.16 9.74 -4.77
CA ILE A 156 -3.38 8.30 -4.59
C ILE A 156 -4.78 7.90 -5.10
N ARG A 157 -5.80 8.70 -4.80
CA ARG A 157 -7.18 8.45 -5.25
C ARG A 157 -7.30 8.42 -6.77
N GLU A 158 -6.72 9.40 -7.46
CA GLU A 158 -6.81 9.48 -8.92
C GLU A 158 -5.98 8.38 -9.59
N ILE A 159 -4.78 8.06 -9.08
CA ILE A 159 -3.97 6.93 -9.56
C ILE A 159 -4.73 5.60 -9.39
N ARG A 160 -5.33 5.38 -8.22
CA ARG A 160 -6.13 4.17 -7.98
C ARG A 160 -7.32 4.10 -8.94
N LYS A 161 -8.01 5.22 -9.15
CA LYS A 161 -9.16 5.29 -10.06
C LYS A 161 -8.75 5.01 -11.51
N SER A 162 -7.62 5.53 -11.97
CA SER A 162 -7.14 5.29 -13.34
C SER A 162 -6.69 3.85 -13.54
N SER A 163 -6.08 3.23 -12.52
CA SER A 163 -5.47 1.91 -12.60
C SER A 163 -6.45 0.76 -12.38
N LEU A 164 -7.44 0.93 -11.50
CA LEU A 164 -8.39 -0.15 -11.15
C LEU A 164 -9.69 -0.12 -11.95
N HIS A 165 -10.06 1.01 -12.55
CA HIS A 165 -11.39 1.17 -13.16
C HIS A 165 -11.37 1.37 -14.68
N ARG A 166 -10.21 1.21 -15.34
CA ARG A 166 -10.10 1.35 -16.80
C ARG A 166 -9.53 0.08 -17.44
N TRP A 167 -10.43 -0.73 -18.01
CA TRP A 167 -10.09 -1.97 -18.72
C TRP A 167 -9.21 -1.77 -19.97
N ASN A 168 -9.31 -0.61 -20.63
CA ASN A 168 -8.77 -0.37 -21.97
C ASN A 168 -7.39 0.32 -22.02
N ARG A 169 -6.73 0.60 -20.90
CA ARG A 169 -5.38 1.18 -20.92
C ARG A 169 -4.34 0.06 -20.85
N ALA A 170 -3.45 0.02 -21.85
CA ALA A 170 -2.25 -0.80 -21.79
C ALA A 170 -1.49 -0.50 -20.48
N LYS A 171 -0.96 -1.53 -19.83
CA LYS A 171 -0.28 -1.48 -18.52
C LYS A 171 1.04 -0.70 -18.53
N GLU A 172 1.37 -0.01 -19.62
CA GLU A 172 2.68 0.61 -19.88
C GLU A 172 3.05 1.69 -18.85
N ASP A 173 2.08 2.28 -18.14
CA ASP A 173 2.30 3.34 -17.14
C ASP A 173 2.03 2.91 -15.68
N THR A 174 1.82 1.60 -15.42
CA THR A 174 1.43 1.16 -14.06
C THR A 174 2.61 1.15 -13.07
N THR A 175 3.85 1.02 -13.56
CA THR A 175 5.06 1.05 -12.72
C THR A 175 5.25 2.42 -12.08
N ASP A 176 5.26 3.49 -12.89
CA ASP A 176 5.48 4.86 -12.41
C ASP A 176 4.33 5.31 -11.51
N GLN A 177 3.09 4.97 -11.87
CA GLN A 177 1.92 5.19 -11.04
C GLN A 177 2.01 4.49 -9.68
N ALA A 178 2.51 3.25 -9.63
CA ALA A 178 2.70 2.54 -8.37
C ALA A 178 3.80 3.19 -7.53
N LEU A 179 4.89 3.63 -8.15
CA LEU A 179 5.97 4.35 -7.45
C LEU A 179 5.48 5.69 -6.89
N GLN A 180 4.70 6.45 -7.67
CA GLN A 180 4.09 7.72 -7.24
C GLN A 180 3.10 7.50 -6.09
N ALA A 181 2.19 6.53 -6.22
CA ALA A 181 1.24 6.19 -5.16
C ALA A 181 1.95 5.75 -3.87
N TYR A 182 3.02 4.96 -4.00
CA TYR A 182 3.85 4.55 -2.87
C TYR A 182 4.52 5.74 -2.19
N ALA A 183 5.16 6.62 -2.96
CA ALA A 183 5.81 7.82 -2.45
C ALA A 183 4.81 8.73 -1.73
N ALA A 184 3.63 8.97 -2.30
CA ALA A 184 2.57 9.75 -1.66
C ALA A 184 2.08 9.11 -0.36
N ALA A 185 1.84 7.79 -0.35
CA ALA A 185 1.42 7.08 0.86
C ALA A 185 2.49 7.14 1.96
N ALA A 186 3.76 6.96 1.60
CA ALA A 186 4.89 7.07 2.50
C ALA A 186 5.01 8.47 3.13
N ARG A 187 4.89 9.52 2.30
CA ARG A 187 4.87 10.93 2.77
C ARG A 187 3.74 11.18 3.75
N LEU A 188 2.54 10.68 3.44
CA LEU A 188 1.36 10.84 4.30
C LEU A 188 1.53 10.13 5.65
N VAL A 189 1.98 8.87 5.65
CA VAL A 189 2.24 8.12 6.89
C VAL A 189 3.27 8.87 7.74
N ARG A 190 4.36 9.34 7.13
CA ARG A 190 5.35 10.15 7.85
C ARG A 190 4.68 11.38 8.45
N LYS A 191 4.01 12.19 7.64
CA LYS A 191 3.47 13.47 8.11
C LYS A 191 2.42 13.34 9.22
N VAL A 192 1.59 12.30 9.16
CA VAL A 192 0.49 12.09 10.10
C VAL A 192 0.94 11.34 11.35
N ALA A 193 1.81 10.33 11.20
CA ALA A 193 2.17 9.45 12.31
C ALA A 193 3.57 9.70 12.89
N ILE A 194 4.53 10.18 12.09
CA ILE A 194 5.96 10.18 12.45
C ILE A 194 6.57 11.58 12.33
N GLN A 195 6.90 12.17 13.47
CA GLN A 195 7.54 13.48 13.54
C GLN A 195 9.06 13.40 13.32
N GLU A 196 9.77 12.51 14.01
CA GLU A 196 11.24 12.44 13.96
C GLU A 196 11.75 11.02 14.28
N PHE A 197 12.94 10.68 13.77
CA PHE A 197 13.70 9.53 14.21
C PHE A 197 14.95 9.96 14.97
N LYS A 198 15.13 9.42 16.17
CA LYS A 198 16.30 9.69 17.00
C LYS A 198 16.68 8.47 17.81
N ASP A 199 17.92 8.03 17.68
CA ASP A 199 18.51 6.93 18.47
C ASP A 199 17.70 5.62 18.44
N GLY A 200 17.20 5.22 17.27
CA GLY A 200 16.39 4.00 17.11
C GLY A 200 14.96 4.11 17.67
N LYS A 201 14.54 5.31 18.09
CA LYS A 201 13.18 5.62 18.55
C LYS A 201 12.47 6.52 17.54
N CYS A 202 11.15 6.35 17.46
CA CYS A 202 10.27 7.16 16.65
C CYS A 202 9.55 8.16 17.56
N LEU A 203 9.69 9.45 17.26
CA LEU A 203 8.85 10.49 17.82
C LEU A 203 7.56 10.54 17.00
N LEU A 204 6.45 10.16 17.62
CA LEU A 204 5.14 10.25 16.97
C LEU A 204 4.64 11.69 16.98
N ASN A 205 3.74 12.00 16.05
CA ASN A 205 3.01 13.26 16.06
C ASN A 205 2.27 13.44 17.41
N SER A 206 2.34 14.65 18.00
CA SER A 206 1.74 14.94 19.32
C SER A 206 0.23 14.74 19.37
N ASP A 207 -0.49 15.06 18.29
CA ASP A 207 -1.94 14.89 18.21
C ASP A 207 -2.29 13.40 18.17
N LEU A 208 -1.46 12.59 17.49
CA LEU A 208 -1.59 11.15 17.49
C LEU A 208 -1.33 10.56 18.87
N ILE A 209 -0.29 11.02 19.58
CA ILE A 209 -0.01 10.58 20.96
C ILE A 209 -1.22 10.87 21.85
N LYS A 210 -1.72 12.11 21.83
CA LYS A 210 -2.87 12.53 22.63
C LYS A 210 -4.10 11.67 22.32
N TYR A 211 -4.40 11.44 21.05
CA TYR A 211 -5.49 10.56 20.65
C TYR A 211 -5.33 9.13 21.18
N LEU A 212 -4.12 8.56 21.10
CA LEU A 212 -3.85 7.22 21.61
C LEU A 212 -3.93 7.16 23.14
N GLU A 213 -3.58 8.23 23.86
CA GLU A 213 -3.77 8.35 25.31
C GLU A 213 -5.24 8.42 25.69
N ASP A 214 -6.01 9.29 25.02
CA ASP A 214 -7.45 9.47 25.25
C ASP A 214 -8.24 8.17 25.02
N GLU A 215 -7.79 7.34 24.07
CA GLU A 215 -8.39 6.04 23.77
C GLU A 215 -7.79 4.87 24.62
N ASN A 216 -6.90 5.15 25.58
CA ASN A 216 -6.18 4.16 26.39
C ASN A 216 -5.43 3.08 25.55
N ARG A 217 -4.85 3.49 24.42
CA ARG A 217 -4.13 2.62 23.47
C ARG A 217 -2.62 2.63 23.64
N LEU A 218 -2.07 3.66 24.30
CA LEU A 218 -0.68 3.61 24.77
C LEU A 218 -0.63 2.81 26.07
N THR A 219 -0.43 1.50 25.95
CA THR A 219 -0.09 0.68 27.12
C THR A 219 1.36 0.93 27.49
N ALA A 220 1.60 1.56 28.64
CA ALA A 220 2.92 1.60 29.26
C ALA A 220 3.30 0.17 29.69
N LYS A 221 4.07 -0.53 28.86
CA LYS A 221 4.83 -1.74 29.25
C LYS A 221 6.16 -1.79 28.52
#